data_AF-A0A838FCT0-F1
#
_entry.id   AF-A0A838FCT0-F1
#
_cell.length_a   1.000
_cell.length_b   1.000
_cell.length_c   1.000
_cell.angle_alpha   90.00
_cell.angle_beta   90.00
_cell.angle_gamma   90.00
#
_symmetry.space_group_name_H-M   'P 1'
#
loop_
_entity.id
_entity.type
_entity.pdbx_description
1 polymer ?
#
loop_
_entity_poly.entity_id
_entity_poly.type
_entity_poly.pdbx_seq_one_letter_code
_entity_poly.pdbx_strand_id
1 'polypeptide(L)'
;MTTALVLLSIQGVIGAFDTLYYHEWRARLPAQGRQSASELKLHAGRDFLYAVLFGTLPWLAWQGLWVIALVAVLVGEIVLTLWDFVAEIAARKTMGDVYAGERVTHAVMGILYGAMAAFLIPVLVAWWSRPTAFGPAPDVPWLLQWALTAMAVGVFLSGVRDLYAALGLPHGHWPWPPRGVVEQQGG
;
A
#
# COMPACT_ATOMS: atom_id res chain seq x y z
N MET A 1 20.00 1.86 -6.65
CA MET A 1 18.63 2.05 -7.16
C MET A 1 17.96 0.73 -7.51
N THR A 2 18.51 -0.05 -8.45
CA THR A 2 17.90 -1.31 -8.93
C THR A 2 17.54 -2.29 -7.81
N THR A 3 18.42 -2.52 -6.84
CA THR A 3 18.11 -3.40 -5.68
C THR A 3 16.92 -2.90 -4.86
N ALA A 4 16.83 -1.59 -4.60
CA ALA A 4 15.69 -1.01 -3.89
C ALA A 4 14.40 -1.21 -4.68
N LEU A 5 14.43 -1.02 -6.02
CA LEU A 5 13.27 -1.26 -6.89
C LEU A 5 12.86 -2.73 -6.97
N VAL A 6 13.82 -3.67 -6.94
CA VAL A 6 13.53 -5.10 -6.87
C VAL A 6 12.84 -5.43 -5.55
N LEU A 7 13.37 -4.95 -4.42
CA LEU A 7 12.73 -5.13 -3.12
C LEU A 7 11.33 -4.50 -3.08
N LEU A 8 11.17 -3.31 -3.64
CA LEU A 8 9.88 -2.65 -3.81
C LEU A 8 8.92 -3.47 -4.67
N SER A 9 9.39 -4.10 -5.75
CA SER A 9 8.55 -4.98 -6.57
C SER A 9 8.09 -6.24 -5.83
N ILE A 10 8.97 -6.86 -5.04
CA ILE A 10 8.64 -8.02 -4.20
C ILE A 10 7.60 -7.59 -3.14
N GLN A 11 7.81 -6.44 -2.50
CA GLN A 11 6.85 -5.83 -1.60
C GLN A 11 5.48 -5.65 -2.27
N GLY A 12 5.44 -5.15 -3.51
CA GLY A 12 4.21 -4.98 -4.27
C GLY A 12 3.48 -6.30 -4.53
N VAL A 13 4.20 -7.39 -4.82
CA VAL A 13 3.59 -8.73 -4.99
C VAL A 13 2.98 -9.23 -3.68
N ILE A 14 3.69 -9.07 -2.56
CA ILE A 14 3.21 -9.52 -1.25
C ILE A 14 2.02 -8.66 -0.79
N GLY A 15 2.07 -7.34 -1.00
CA GLY A 15 0.97 -6.42 -0.71
C GLY A 15 -0.27 -6.71 -1.56
N ALA A 16 -0.09 -7.05 -2.84
CA ALA A 16 -1.20 -7.50 -3.68
C ALA A 16 -1.81 -8.80 -3.17
N PHE A 17 -1.00 -9.76 -2.69
CA PHE A 17 -1.50 -10.97 -2.05
C PHE A 17 -2.30 -10.63 -0.78
N ASP A 18 -1.77 -9.78 0.09
CA ASP A 18 -2.46 -9.33 1.31
C ASP A 18 -3.84 -8.71 1.00
N THR A 19 -3.85 -7.82 0.01
CA THR A 19 -5.05 -7.12 -0.47
C THR A 19 -6.09 -8.09 -1.07
N LEU A 20 -5.67 -8.98 -1.95
CA LEU A 20 -6.61 -9.88 -2.63
C LEU A 20 -7.09 -11.02 -1.71
N TYR A 21 -6.20 -11.55 -0.88
CA TYR A 21 -6.47 -12.72 -0.06
C TYR A 21 -7.08 -12.35 1.29
N TYR A 22 -6.39 -11.57 2.12
CA TYR A 22 -6.85 -11.26 3.46
C TYR A 22 -7.92 -10.17 3.45
N HIS A 23 -7.65 -9.06 2.78
CA HIS A 23 -8.54 -7.89 2.76
C HIS A 23 -9.85 -8.15 1.99
N GLU A 24 -9.76 -8.58 0.73
CA GLU A 24 -10.93 -8.81 -0.12
C GLU A 24 -11.62 -10.14 0.18
N TRP A 25 -10.92 -11.26 0.05
CA TRP A 25 -11.57 -12.56 0.09
C TRP A 25 -11.95 -13.04 1.50
N ARG A 26 -11.00 -13.01 2.44
CA ARG A 26 -11.19 -13.53 3.81
C ARG A 26 -12.00 -12.57 4.68
N ALA A 27 -11.54 -11.32 4.78
CA ALA A 27 -12.16 -10.32 5.65
C ALA A 27 -13.39 -9.67 5.02
N ARG A 28 -13.42 -9.56 3.69
CA ARG A 28 -14.48 -8.84 2.93
C ARG A 28 -14.68 -7.44 3.49
N LEU A 29 -13.58 -6.73 3.67
CA LEU A 29 -13.55 -5.42 4.32
C LEU A 29 -14.49 -4.39 3.69
N PRO A 30 -14.59 -4.29 2.35
CA PRO A 30 -15.54 -3.39 1.70
C PRO A 30 -17.01 -3.65 2.07
N ALA A 31 -17.35 -4.85 2.55
CA ALA A 31 -18.71 -5.23 2.94
C ALA A 31 -19.01 -5.13 4.45
N GLN A 32 -18.06 -4.70 5.28
CA GLN A 32 -18.29 -4.50 6.73
C GLN A 32 -18.95 -3.16 7.07
N GLY A 33 -19.19 -2.31 6.06
CA GLY A 33 -19.83 -1.00 6.23
C GLY A 33 -19.01 -0.08 7.14
N ARG A 34 -19.68 0.59 8.09
CA ARG A 34 -19.04 1.60 8.94
C ARG A 34 -17.94 1.06 9.85
N GLN A 35 -17.94 -0.25 10.15
CA GLN A 35 -16.96 -0.86 11.05
C GLN A 35 -15.55 -0.90 10.45
N SER A 36 -15.43 -1.02 9.12
CA SER A 36 -14.15 -1.02 8.39
C SER A 36 -13.77 0.35 7.81
N ALA A 37 -14.63 1.36 7.91
CA ALA A 37 -14.43 2.63 7.19
C ALA A 37 -13.16 3.39 7.60
N SER A 38 -12.71 3.26 8.85
CA SER A 38 -11.42 3.84 9.27
C SER A 38 -10.22 3.08 8.72
N GLU A 39 -10.29 1.75 8.73
CA GLU A 39 -9.27 0.83 8.21
C GLU A 39 -9.11 1.03 6.69
N LEU A 40 -10.22 1.05 5.95
CA LEU A 40 -10.24 1.32 4.50
C LEU A 40 -9.66 2.70 4.13
N LYS A 41 -9.82 3.73 4.98
CA LYS A 41 -9.18 5.04 4.73
C LYS A 41 -7.66 4.98 4.91
N LEU A 42 -7.17 4.21 5.88
CA LEU A 42 -5.74 4.00 6.07
C LEU A 42 -5.17 3.22 4.89
N HIS A 43 -5.83 2.15 4.46
CA HIS A 43 -5.46 1.37 3.28
C HIS A 43 -5.43 2.24 2.02
N ALA A 44 -6.49 3.01 1.74
CA ALA A 44 -6.51 3.93 0.62
C ALA A 44 -5.35 4.95 0.66
N GLY A 45 -5.03 5.47 1.85
CA GLY A 45 -3.89 6.36 2.05
C GLY A 45 -2.56 5.68 1.70
N ARG A 46 -2.33 4.46 2.22
CA ARG A 46 -1.13 3.66 1.93
C ARG A 46 -1.03 3.35 0.43
N ASP A 47 -2.14 2.95 -0.19
CA ASP A 47 -2.23 2.63 -1.60
C ASP A 47 -1.85 3.81 -2.50
N PHE A 48 -2.28 5.03 -2.17
CA PHE A 48 -1.87 6.22 -2.92
C PHE A 48 -0.39 6.56 -2.75
N LEU A 49 0.18 6.37 -1.56
CA LEU A 49 1.62 6.56 -1.36
C LEU A 49 2.41 5.53 -2.18
N TYR A 50 2.01 4.26 -2.16
CA TYR A 50 2.62 3.23 -2.99
C TYR A 50 2.43 3.49 -4.50
N ALA A 51 1.29 4.03 -4.93
CA ALA A 51 1.08 4.44 -6.32
C ALA A 51 2.11 5.49 -6.76
N VAL A 52 2.43 6.46 -5.89
CA VAL A 52 3.49 7.44 -6.12
C VAL A 52 4.86 6.75 -6.18
N LEU A 53 5.19 5.87 -5.23
CA LEU A 53 6.49 5.18 -5.21
C LEU A 53 6.69 4.30 -6.43
N PHE A 54 5.73 3.43 -6.74
CA PHE A 54 5.75 2.54 -7.90
C PHE A 54 5.73 3.30 -9.23
N GLY A 55 4.93 4.37 -9.31
CA GLY A 55 4.72 5.13 -10.54
C GLY A 55 5.86 6.10 -10.86
N THR A 56 6.65 6.54 -9.87
CA THR A 56 7.67 7.57 -10.08
C THR A 56 9.10 7.09 -9.90
N LEU A 57 9.43 6.27 -8.90
CA LEU A 57 10.81 5.82 -8.66
C LEU A 57 11.47 5.11 -9.86
N PRO A 58 10.79 4.26 -10.67
CA PRO A 58 11.43 3.64 -11.83
C PRO A 58 11.73 4.60 -12.99
N TRP A 59 11.11 5.78 -12.99
CA TRP A 59 11.17 6.74 -14.10
C TRP A 59 11.90 8.03 -13.75
N LEU A 60 11.78 8.48 -12.49
CA LEU A 60 12.19 9.80 -12.04
C LEU A 60 13.25 9.73 -10.95
N ALA A 61 14.29 10.54 -11.10
CA ALA A 61 15.19 10.96 -10.04
C ALA A 61 14.64 12.23 -9.38
N TRP A 62 14.27 12.13 -8.10
CA TRP A 62 13.77 13.25 -7.28
C TRP A 62 14.95 14.05 -6.74
N GLN A 63 15.46 15.02 -7.51
CA GLN A 63 16.72 15.71 -7.20
C GLN A 63 16.51 16.99 -6.36
N GLY A 64 17.53 17.35 -5.57
CA GLY A 64 17.51 18.54 -4.71
C GLY A 64 16.37 18.51 -3.70
N LEU A 65 15.60 19.59 -3.61
CA LEU A 65 14.49 19.71 -2.64
C LEU A 65 13.39 18.66 -2.82
N TRP A 66 13.25 18.06 -4.00
CA TRP A 66 12.28 16.99 -4.23
C TRP A 66 12.58 15.74 -3.40
N VAL A 67 13.83 15.52 -2.96
CA VAL A 67 14.15 14.45 -2.01
C VAL A 67 13.32 14.58 -0.72
N ILE A 68 13.05 15.80 -0.24
CA ILE A 68 12.25 16.01 0.98
C ILE A 68 10.82 15.51 0.76
N ALA A 69 10.22 15.80 -0.39
CA ALA A 69 8.89 15.32 -0.72
C ALA A 69 8.85 13.79 -0.81
N LEU A 70 9.86 13.17 -1.44
CA LEU A 70 9.96 11.71 -1.50
C LEU A 70 10.16 11.08 -0.12
N VAL A 71 11.00 11.67 0.73
CA VAL A 71 11.17 11.23 2.13
C VAL A 71 9.85 11.37 2.90
N ALA A 72 9.09 12.44 2.68
CA ALA A 72 7.77 12.61 3.30
C ALA A 72 6.79 11.51 2.86
N VAL A 73 6.81 11.08 1.59
CA VAL A 73 6.03 9.93 1.10
C VAL A 73 6.46 8.65 1.81
N LEU A 74 7.76 8.38 1.90
CA LEU A 74 8.30 7.17 2.55
C LEU A 74 7.99 7.12 4.05
N VAL A 75 8.13 8.25 4.75
CA VAL A 75 7.81 8.37 6.18
C VAL A 75 6.30 8.33 6.40
N GLY A 76 5.52 8.97 5.53
CA GLY A 76 4.06 8.91 5.55
C GLY A 76 3.55 7.47 5.46
N GLU A 77 4.17 6.65 4.59
CA GLU A 77 3.83 5.24 4.47
C GLU A 77 4.10 4.49 5.78
N ILE A 78 5.27 4.70 6.39
CA ILE A 78 5.61 4.08 7.68
C ILE A 78 4.59 4.48 8.75
N VAL A 79 4.25 5.77 8.83
CA VAL A 79 3.29 6.28 9.82
C VAL A 79 1.92 5.66 9.61
N LEU A 80 1.43 5.58 8.37
CA LEU A 80 0.14 4.96 8.08
C LEU A 80 0.15 3.47 8.38
N THR A 81 1.22 2.74 8.03
CA THR A 81 1.36 1.31 8.34
C THR A 81 1.40 1.05 9.86
N LEU A 82 2.12 1.88 10.62
CA LEU A 82 2.13 1.76 12.09
C LEU A 82 0.78 2.14 12.71
N TRP A 83 0.10 3.16 12.16
CA TRP A 83 -1.26 3.49 12.58
C TRP A 83 -2.17 2.30 12.33
N ASP A 84 -2.09 1.67 11.15
CA ASP A 84 -2.90 0.52 10.77
C ASP A 84 -2.86 -0.58 11.82
N PHE A 85 -1.68 -0.98 12.27
CA PHE A 85 -1.54 -1.97 13.35
C PHE A 85 -2.28 -1.60 14.63
N VAL A 86 -2.30 -0.32 14.99
CA VAL A 86 -3.04 0.18 16.17
C VAL A 86 -4.54 0.22 15.90
N ALA A 87 -4.96 0.66 14.72
CA ALA A 87 -6.36 0.75 14.32
C ALA A 87 -7.01 -0.63 14.20
N GLU A 88 -6.30 -1.61 13.61
CA GLU A 88 -6.73 -2.99 13.49
C GLU A 88 -6.99 -3.63 14.86
N ILE A 89 -6.12 -3.40 15.85
CA ILE A 89 -6.33 -3.91 17.22
C ILE A 89 -7.65 -3.38 17.80
N ALA A 90 -8.04 -2.15 17.49
CA ALA A 90 -9.29 -1.58 17.97
C ALA A 90 -10.50 -2.08 17.17
N ALA A 91 -10.41 -2.08 15.83
CA ALA A 91 -11.51 -2.41 14.93
C ALA A 91 -11.81 -3.90 14.86
N ARG A 92 -10.77 -4.75 14.81
CA ARG A 92 -10.91 -6.21 14.56
C ARG A 92 -11.23 -7.02 15.81
N LYS A 93 -11.13 -6.43 17.01
CA LYS A 93 -11.59 -7.06 18.27
C LYS A 93 -13.04 -7.51 18.21
N THR A 94 -13.90 -6.75 17.54
CA THR A 94 -15.33 -7.09 17.38
C THR A 94 -15.62 -7.97 16.17
N MET A 95 -14.62 -8.24 15.31
CA MET A 95 -14.77 -8.93 14.02
C MET A 95 -14.08 -10.30 13.93
N GLY A 96 -13.42 -10.76 15.01
CA GLY A 96 -12.75 -12.07 15.06
C GLY A 96 -11.21 -12.03 15.05
N ASP A 97 -10.61 -10.87 15.32
CA ASP A 97 -9.15 -10.61 15.30
C ASP A 97 -8.49 -10.76 13.91
N VAL A 98 -7.28 -10.24 13.76
CA VAL A 98 -6.45 -10.33 12.55
C VAL A 98 -5.97 -11.77 12.36
N TYR A 99 -5.95 -12.28 11.12
CA TYR A 99 -5.50 -13.65 10.89
C TYR A 99 -4.01 -13.81 11.23
N ALA A 100 -3.60 -14.95 11.81
CA ALA A 100 -2.20 -15.18 12.15
C ALA A 100 -1.26 -15.05 10.94
N GLY A 101 -1.71 -15.50 9.76
CA GLY A 101 -0.93 -15.36 8.52
C GLY A 101 -0.83 -13.92 8.02
N GLU A 102 -1.87 -13.10 8.20
CA GLU A 102 -1.88 -11.67 7.85
C GLU A 102 -0.83 -10.90 8.67
N ARG A 103 -0.74 -11.18 9.98
CA ARG A 103 0.33 -10.63 10.84
C ARG A 103 1.74 -11.00 10.38
N VAL A 104 1.94 -12.25 9.95
CA VAL A 104 3.23 -12.70 9.41
C VAL A 104 3.54 -11.99 8.10
N THR A 105 2.55 -11.86 7.20
CA THR A 105 2.67 -11.12 5.94
C THR A 105 3.09 -9.67 6.20
N HIS A 106 2.44 -8.98 7.14
CA HIS A 106 2.77 -7.62 7.53
C HIS A 106 4.18 -7.49 8.10
N ALA A 107 4.59 -8.41 8.97
CA ALA A 107 5.95 -8.42 9.52
C ALA A 107 7.02 -8.60 8.43
N VAL A 108 6.80 -9.52 7.50
CA VAL A 108 7.69 -9.73 6.34
C VAL A 108 7.74 -8.47 5.46
N MET A 109 6.60 -7.85 5.20
CA MET A 109 6.52 -6.60 4.45
C MET A 109 7.29 -5.45 5.14
N GLY A 110 7.21 -5.35 6.47
CA GLY A 110 7.97 -4.36 7.24
C GLY A 110 9.49 -4.55 7.10
N ILE A 111 9.97 -5.80 7.15
CA ILE A 111 11.39 -6.13 6.96
C ILE A 111 11.84 -5.77 5.53
N LEU A 112 11.06 -6.15 4.52
CA LEU A 112 11.36 -5.85 3.12
C LEU A 112 11.37 -4.35 2.84
N TYR A 113 10.42 -3.60 3.42
CA TYR A 113 10.39 -2.15 3.31
C TYR A 113 11.63 -1.51 3.95
N GLY A 114 12.03 -1.97 5.15
CA GLY A 114 13.25 -1.50 5.81
C GLY A 114 14.51 -1.77 4.97
N ALA A 115 14.60 -2.96 4.37
CA ALA A 115 15.69 -3.29 3.45
C ALA A 115 15.68 -2.40 2.19
N MET A 116 14.50 -2.23 1.58
CA MET A 116 14.32 -1.34 0.43
C MET A 116 14.78 0.08 0.75
N ALA A 117 14.35 0.63 1.89
CA ALA A 117 14.75 1.96 2.36
C ALA A 117 16.26 2.05 2.57
N ALA A 118 16.90 1.04 3.18
CA ALA A 118 18.35 1.00 3.37
C ALA A 118 19.13 1.09 2.04
N PHE A 119 18.66 0.41 0.98
CA PHE A 119 19.25 0.52 -0.35
C PHE A 119 18.89 1.81 -1.10
N LEU A 120 17.79 2.47 -0.72
CA LEU A 120 17.36 3.73 -1.31
C LEU A 120 18.09 4.93 -0.70
N ILE A 121 18.45 4.90 0.59
CA ILE A 121 19.11 6.00 1.31
C ILE A 121 20.36 6.55 0.57
N PRO A 122 21.32 5.72 0.10
CA PRO A 122 22.47 6.24 -0.64
C PRO A 122 22.08 6.95 -1.94
N VAL A 123 20.99 6.50 -2.59
CA VAL A 123 20.44 7.16 -3.80
C VAL A 123 19.85 8.52 -3.44
N LEU A 124 19.11 8.62 -2.34
CA LEU A 124 18.55 9.90 -1.86
C LEU A 124 19.65 10.89 -1.50
N VAL A 125 20.73 10.45 -0.85
CA VAL A 125 21.91 11.29 -0.56
C VAL A 125 22.55 11.79 -1.86
N ALA A 126 22.69 10.92 -2.85
CA ALA A 126 23.24 11.29 -4.16
C ALA A 126 22.32 12.28 -4.91
N TRP A 127 21.00 12.13 -4.82
CA TRP A 127 20.03 13.05 -5.43
C TRP A 127 19.92 14.38 -4.70
N TRP A 128 20.11 14.41 -3.38
CA TRP A 128 20.09 15.63 -2.57
C TRP A 128 21.20 16.61 -2.98
N SER A 129 22.36 16.11 -3.40
CA SER A 129 23.49 16.94 -3.85
C SER A 129 23.32 17.51 -5.27
N ARG A 130 22.21 17.22 -5.95
CA ARG A 130 21.90 17.72 -7.30
C ARG A 130 20.98 18.95 -7.23
N PRO A 131 20.97 19.82 -8.27
CA PRO A 131 19.99 20.89 -8.38
C PRO A 131 18.55 20.35 -8.31
N THR A 132 17.62 21.15 -7.77
CA THR A 132 16.20 20.76 -7.66
C THR A 132 15.58 20.59 -9.04
N ALA A 133 15.31 19.34 -9.42
CA ALA A 133 14.69 18.96 -10.69
C ALA A 133 14.13 17.54 -10.62
N PHE A 134 13.30 17.19 -11.61
CA PHE A 134 13.05 15.79 -11.94
C PHE A 134 13.95 15.41 -13.10
N GLY A 135 14.81 14.41 -12.89
CA GLY A 135 15.63 13.80 -13.95
C GLY A 135 15.15 12.39 -14.28
N PRO A 136 15.67 11.76 -15.33
CA PRO A 136 15.44 10.32 -15.56
C PRO A 136 16.08 9.49 -14.45
N ALA A 137 15.41 8.43 -14.01
CA ALA A 137 15.99 7.45 -13.09
C ALA A 137 17.12 6.66 -13.78
N PRO A 138 18.33 6.58 -13.20
CA PRO A 138 19.45 5.90 -13.83
C PRO A 138 19.34 4.36 -13.70
N ASP A 139 19.74 3.66 -14.75
CA ASP A 139 20.06 2.22 -14.77
C ASP A 139 18.94 1.26 -14.29
N VAL A 140 17.67 1.62 -14.53
CA VAL A 140 16.52 0.75 -14.24
C VAL A 140 16.21 -0.14 -15.45
N PRO A 141 16.19 -1.48 -15.30
CA PRO A 141 15.79 -2.38 -16.39
C PRO A 141 14.36 -2.10 -16.86
N TRP A 142 14.14 -2.04 -18.18
CA TRP A 142 12.84 -1.69 -18.77
C TRP A 142 11.67 -2.56 -18.26
N LEU A 143 11.92 -3.87 -18.09
CA LEU A 143 10.91 -4.80 -17.56
C LEU A 143 10.48 -4.42 -16.14
N LEU A 144 11.43 -4.00 -15.29
CA LEU A 144 11.15 -3.56 -13.93
C LEU A 144 10.38 -2.24 -13.92
N GLN A 145 10.67 -1.31 -14.84
CA GLN A 145 9.91 -0.06 -14.98
C GLN A 145 8.43 -0.32 -15.28
N TRP A 146 8.14 -1.17 -16.26
CA TRP A 146 6.77 -1.50 -16.62
C TRP A 146 6.07 -2.36 -15.58
N ALA A 147 6.77 -3.29 -14.93
CA ALA A 147 6.21 -4.06 -13.83
C ALA A 147 5.76 -3.15 -12.67
N LEU A 148 6.61 -2.21 -12.25
CA LEU A 148 6.26 -1.25 -11.21
C LEU A 148 5.17 -0.29 -11.68
N THR A 149 5.15 0.11 -12.94
CA THR A 149 4.06 0.93 -13.51
C THR A 149 2.72 0.19 -13.44
N ALA A 150 2.68 -1.10 -13.77
CA ALA A 150 1.48 -1.93 -13.64
C ALA A 150 1.04 -2.06 -12.16
N MET A 151 1.99 -2.24 -11.24
CA MET A 151 1.71 -2.24 -9.80
C MET A 151 1.15 -0.88 -9.33
N ALA A 152 1.68 0.23 -9.84
CA ALA A 152 1.20 1.58 -9.53
C ALA A 152 -0.28 1.75 -9.91
N VAL A 153 -0.66 1.28 -11.11
CA VAL A 153 -2.05 1.30 -11.57
C VAL A 153 -2.91 0.39 -10.69
N GLY A 154 -2.47 -0.84 -10.42
CA GLY A 154 -3.20 -1.79 -9.58
C GLY A 154 -3.49 -1.25 -8.19
N VAL A 155 -2.45 -0.75 -7.50
CA VAL A 155 -2.59 -0.21 -6.14
C VAL A 155 -3.39 1.09 -6.12
N PHE A 156 -3.28 1.94 -7.16
CA PHE A 156 -4.13 3.13 -7.27
C PHE A 156 -5.61 2.76 -7.38
N LEU A 157 -5.95 1.78 -8.21
CA LEU A 157 -7.32 1.30 -8.36
C LEU A 157 -7.84 0.67 -7.06
N SER A 158 -6.98 -0.07 -6.34
CA SER A 158 -7.27 -0.59 -5.00
C SER A 158 -7.59 0.55 -4.02
N GLY A 159 -6.74 1.59 -3.94
CA GLY A 159 -6.97 2.70 -3.03
C GLY A 159 -8.23 3.52 -3.35
N VAL A 160 -8.55 3.70 -4.64
CA VAL A 160 -9.82 4.31 -5.06
C VAL A 160 -11.00 3.47 -4.59
N ARG A 161 -10.92 2.14 -4.72
CA ARG A 161 -11.96 1.21 -4.28
C ARG A 161 -12.16 1.28 -2.77
N ASP A 162 -11.09 1.27 -1.99
CA ASP A 162 -11.16 1.33 -0.53
C ASP A 162 -11.75 2.65 -0.06
N LEU A 163 -11.34 3.77 -0.67
CA LEU A 163 -11.94 5.06 -0.39
C LEU A 163 -13.43 5.09 -0.76
N TYR A 164 -13.79 4.51 -1.90
CA TYR A 164 -15.19 4.42 -2.36
C TYR A 164 -16.06 3.63 -1.37
N ALA A 165 -15.56 2.49 -0.89
CA ALA A 165 -16.23 1.66 0.11
C ALA A 165 -16.30 2.36 1.49
N ALA A 166 -15.22 3.02 1.92
CA ALA A 166 -15.15 3.76 3.18
C ALA A 166 -16.13 4.94 3.25
N LEU A 167 -16.40 5.56 2.10
CA LEU A 167 -17.38 6.64 1.96
C LEU A 167 -18.83 6.12 1.90
N GLY A 168 -19.05 4.80 1.87
CA GLY A 168 -20.38 4.20 1.83
C GLY A 168 -21.12 4.46 0.52
N LEU A 169 -20.39 4.63 -0.58
CA LEU A 169 -20.98 4.91 -1.89
C LEU A 169 -21.71 3.67 -2.45
N PRO A 170 -22.72 3.87 -3.32
CA PRO A 170 -23.54 2.76 -3.82
C PRO A 170 -22.70 1.65 -4.47
N HIS A 171 -22.96 0.39 -4.10
CA HIS A 171 -22.21 -0.78 -4.58
C HIS A 171 -20.73 -0.87 -4.15
N GLY A 172 -20.27 -0.03 -3.20
CA GLY A 172 -18.89 -0.10 -2.70
C GLY A 172 -18.52 -1.45 -2.05
N HIS A 173 -19.52 -2.24 -1.65
CA HIS A 173 -19.33 -3.59 -1.12
C HIS A 173 -19.14 -4.67 -2.19
N TRP A 174 -19.41 -4.39 -3.48
CA TRP A 174 -19.28 -5.38 -4.56
C TRP A 174 -17.84 -5.92 -4.63
N PRO A 175 -17.60 -7.22 -4.87
CA PRO A 175 -18.57 -8.27 -5.23
C PRO A 175 -19.23 -8.97 -4.04
N TRP A 176 -18.98 -8.50 -2.81
CA TRP A 176 -19.40 -9.18 -1.60
C TRP A 176 -20.81 -8.75 -1.18
N PRO A 177 -21.63 -9.67 -0.66
CA PRO A 177 -22.91 -9.32 -0.07
C PRO A 177 -22.68 -8.54 1.24
N PRO A 178 -23.50 -7.52 1.56
CA PRO A 178 -23.44 -6.83 2.85
C PRO A 178 -23.62 -7.82 4.01
N ARG A 179 -22.78 -7.74 5.06
CA ARG A 179 -23.03 -8.52 6.27
C ARG A 179 -24.32 -8.02 6.93
N GLY A 180 -25.31 -8.91 7.03
CA GLY A 180 -26.69 -8.65 7.44
C GLY A 180 -27.71 -9.56 6.75
N VAL A 181 -27.36 -10.11 5.57
CA VAL A 181 -28.23 -11.05 4.82
C VAL A 181 -27.91 -12.52 5.11
N VAL A 182 -26.67 -12.84 5.47
CA VAL A 182 -26.21 -14.24 5.67
C VAL A 182 -26.71 -14.85 6.97
N GLU A 183 -26.95 -14.04 8.01
CA GLU A 183 -27.42 -14.55 9.32
C GLU A 183 -28.92 -14.92 9.33
N GLN A 184 -29.69 -14.53 8.30
CA GLN A 184 -31.11 -14.91 8.17
C GLN A 184 -31.36 -16.11 7.25
N GLN A 185 -30.34 -16.72 6.66
CA GLN A 185 -30.50 -17.87 5.76
C GLN A 185 -29.85 -19.17 6.28
N GLY A 186 -29.41 -19.19 7.53
CA GLY A 186 -28.74 -20.34 8.16
C GLY A 186 -29.24 -20.68 9.56
N GLY A 187 -30.53 -20.48 9.84
CA GLY A 187 -31.22 -20.92 11.05
C GLY A 187 -32.20 -22.05 10.76
#